data_AF-A0A084VAG3-F1
#
_entry.id   AF-A0A084VAG3-F1
#
_cell.length_a   1.000
_cell.length_b   1.000
_cell.length_c   1.000
_cell.angle_alpha   90.00
_cell.angle_beta   90.00
_cell.angle_gamma   90.00
#
_symmetry.space_group_name_H-M   'P 1'
#
loop_
_entity.id
_entity.type
_entity.pdbx_description
1 polymer ?
#
loop_
_entity_poly.entity_id
_entity_poly.type
_entity_poly.pdbx_seq_one_letter_code
_entity_poly.pdbx_strand_id
1 'polypeptide(L)'
;MGPTPVPAIMITRRNYARYNNRYGREDEEVMGLKFCNEAVIALQQFWPRPVSSEAETLTPLQEALLERLGKNAIPFALEIGTLAPPSVQLLPAKRYTGAPIGTSYDVRVYTGKCTDIRLR
;
A
#
# COMPACT_ATOMS: atom_id res chain seq x y z
N MET A 1 24.75 20.47 -10.01
CA MET A 1 24.48 19.21 -9.29
C MET A 1 22.99 19.12 -9.03
N GLY A 2 22.30 18.19 -9.68
CA GLY A 2 20.86 18.01 -9.48
C GLY A 2 20.56 17.37 -8.11
N PRO A 3 19.35 17.55 -7.57
CA PRO A 3 18.95 16.88 -6.33
C PRO A 3 18.99 15.35 -6.54
N THR A 4 19.69 14.66 -5.63
CA THR A 4 19.84 13.20 -5.62
C THR A 4 18.50 12.52 -5.36
N PRO A 5 18.15 11.46 -6.11
CA PRO A 5 16.93 10.70 -5.86
C PRO A 5 17.03 9.97 -4.52
N VAL A 6 15.94 10.01 -3.77
CA VAL A 6 15.79 9.48 -2.41
C VAL A 6 14.85 8.28 -2.47
N PRO A 7 15.33 7.05 -2.21
CA PRO A 7 14.45 5.90 -2.10
C PRO A 7 13.53 5.99 -0.88
N ALA A 8 12.24 5.73 -1.12
CA ALA A 8 11.19 5.70 -0.11
C ALA A 8 10.30 4.47 -0.29
N ILE A 9 9.76 3.98 0.82
CA ILE A 9 8.75 2.93 0.85
C ILE A 9 7.41 3.55 1.26
N MET A 10 6.35 3.17 0.56
CA MET A 10 5.00 3.65 0.79
C MET A 10 4.05 2.47 0.91
N ILE A 11 3.24 2.47 1.95
CA ILE A 11 2.12 1.53 2.11
C ILE A 11 0.83 2.29 1.82
N THR A 12 0.08 1.75 0.87
CA THR A 12 -1.20 2.31 0.45
C THR A 12 -2.31 1.31 0.72
N ARG A 13 -3.35 1.74 1.44
CA ARG A 13 -4.59 0.99 1.61
C ARG A 13 -5.52 1.31 0.46
N ARG A 14 -6.09 0.27 -0.13
CA ARG A 14 -7.08 0.38 -1.20
C ARG A 14 -8.37 -0.30 -0.77
N ASN A 15 -9.45 0.46 -0.77
CA ASN A 15 -10.78 -0.05 -0.54
C ASN A 15 -11.52 -0.04 -1.85
N TYR A 16 -11.91 -1.22 -2.29
CA TYR A 16 -12.77 -1.40 -3.43
C TYR A 16 -14.14 -1.80 -2.95
N ALA A 17 -15.13 -0.96 -3.24
CA ALA A 17 -16.53 -1.31 -3.09
C ALA A 17 -17.23 -0.97 -4.40
N ARG A 18 -17.77 -1.98 -5.08
CA ARG A 18 -18.77 -1.74 -6.13
C ARG A 18 -20.12 -2.19 -5.61
N TYR A 19 -20.98 -1.24 -5.29
CA TYR A 19 -22.36 -1.53 -4.94
C TYR A 19 -23.18 -1.56 -6.22
N ASN A 20 -23.72 -2.72 -6.58
CA ASN A 20 -24.64 -2.84 -7.69
C ASN A 20 -26.04 -3.05 -7.12
N ASN A 21 -26.79 -1.96 -6.97
CA ASN A 21 -28.18 -2.04 -6.55
C ASN A 21 -29.02 -2.42 -7.78
N ARG A 22 -29.69 -3.57 -7.76
CA ARG A 22 -30.69 -3.90 -8.77
C ARG A 22 -32.05 -3.51 -8.22
N TYR A 23 -32.48 -2.29 -8.48
CA TYR A 23 -33.87 -1.88 -8.29
C TYR A 23 -34.45 -1.63 -9.68
N GLY A 24 -35.16 -2.62 -10.23
CA GLY A 24 -35.72 -2.57 -11.57
C GLY A 24 -35.98 -3.96 -12.14
N ARG A 25 -36.92 -4.07 -13.09
CA ARG A 25 -37.17 -5.27 -13.90
C ARG A 25 -35.87 -5.67 -14.61
N GLU A 26 -35.72 -6.94 -14.99
CA GLU A 26 -34.44 -7.55 -15.44
C GLU A 26 -33.66 -6.79 -16.53
N ASP A 27 -34.30 -5.84 -17.23
CA ASP A 27 -33.77 -5.10 -18.37
C ASP A 27 -33.50 -3.60 -18.13
N GLU A 28 -33.84 -3.03 -16.96
CA GLU A 28 -33.74 -1.57 -16.73
C GLU A 28 -32.83 -1.21 -15.54
N GLU A 29 -31.80 -0.43 -15.88
CA GLU A 29 -30.89 0.38 -15.05
C GLU A 29 -29.80 -0.35 -14.22
N VAL A 30 -28.55 -0.22 -14.71
CA VAL A 30 -27.32 -0.52 -13.94
C VAL A 30 -26.68 0.79 -13.48
N MET A 31 -27.19 1.37 -12.39
CA MET A 31 -26.50 2.46 -11.69
C MET A 31 -25.44 1.86 -10.76
N GLY A 32 -24.33 1.39 -11.33
CA GLY A 32 -23.23 0.80 -10.56
C GLY A 32 -22.30 1.86 -9.98
N LEU A 33 -22.38 2.12 -8.67
CA LEU A 33 -21.41 2.96 -7.96
C LEU A 33 -20.09 2.20 -7.79
N LYS A 34 -19.01 2.72 -8.38
CA LYS A 34 -17.63 2.29 -8.11
C LYS A 34 -17.03 3.23 -7.07
N PHE A 35 -16.83 2.74 -5.85
CA PHE A 35 -16.11 3.44 -4.81
C PHE A 35 -14.72 2.81 -4.67
N CYS A 36 -13.70 3.56 -5.07
CA CYS A 36 -12.31 3.24 -4.79
C CYS A 36 -11.78 4.32 -3.86
N ASN A 37 -11.61 3.99 -2.59
CA ASN A 37 -10.95 4.90 -1.64
C ASN A 37 -9.54 4.37 -1.38
N GLU A 38 -8.56 5.09 -1.89
CA GLU A 38 -7.14 4.82 -1.71
C GLU A 38 -6.55 5.82 -0.71
N ALA A 39 -5.89 5.33 0.32
CA ALA A 39 -5.30 6.14 1.38
C ALA A 39 -3.87 5.69 1.64
N VAL A 40 -2.93 6.64 1.70
CA VAL A 40 -1.57 6.35 2.19
C VAL A 40 -1.66 6.13 3.69
N ILE A 41 -1.21 4.97 4.13
CA ILE A 41 -1.20 4.61 5.55
C ILE A 41 0.13 4.96 6.19
N ALA A 42 1.21 4.76 5.43
CA ALA A 42 2.54 5.13 5.87
C ALA A 42 3.44 5.44 4.67
N LEU A 43 4.35 6.37 4.87
CA LEU A 43 5.39 6.75 3.94
C LEU A 43 6.67 6.96 4.73
N GLN A 44 7.73 6.24 4.36
CA GLN A 44 9.01 6.31 5.06
C GLN A 44 10.17 6.36 4.07
N GLN A 45 11.07 7.30 4.29
CA GLN A 45 12.37 7.34 3.63
C GLN A 45 13.32 6.43 4.40
N PHE A 46 13.83 5.38 3.74
CA PHE A 46 14.78 4.45 4.37
C PHE A 46 16.23 4.73 3.95
N TRP A 47 16.45 5.44 2.83
CA TRP A 47 17.80 5.81 2.40
C TRP A 47 17.84 7.15 1.62
N PRO A 48 18.85 8.01 1.84
CA PRO A 48 19.72 8.01 3.02
C PRO A 48 18.88 8.14 4.30
N ARG A 49 19.30 7.50 5.39
CA ARG A 49 18.54 7.55 6.64
C ARG A 49 18.40 9.00 7.13
N PRO A 50 17.18 9.47 7.44
CA PRO A 50 16.99 10.78 8.04
C PRO A 50 17.77 10.89 9.35
N VAL A 51 18.32 12.07 9.64
CA VAL A 51 19.11 12.33 10.87
C VAL A 51 18.27 12.13 12.14
N SER A 52 16.94 12.25 12.03
CA SER A 52 15.97 12.04 13.11
C SER A 52 15.53 10.58 13.27
N SER A 53 16.04 9.64 12.46
CA SER A 53 15.70 8.23 12.59
C SER A 53 16.48 7.66 13.77
N GLU A 54 15.78 7.28 14.83
CA GLU A 54 16.37 6.48 15.90
C GLU A 54 16.89 5.14 15.34
N ALA A 55 17.88 4.57 16.02
CA ALA A 55 18.43 3.27 15.66
C ALA A 55 17.38 2.19 15.96
N GLU A 56 16.55 1.87 14.96
CA GLU A 56 15.61 0.76 15.06
C GLU A 56 16.36 -0.54 15.36
N THR A 57 15.91 -1.24 16.39
CA THR A 57 16.39 -2.59 16.71
C THR A 57 16.01 -3.53 15.58
N LEU A 58 17.01 -4.18 14.99
CA LEU A 58 16.78 -5.11 13.89
C LEU A 58 16.10 -6.38 14.39
N THR A 59 15.22 -6.92 13.56
CA THR A 59 14.68 -8.27 13.78
C THR A 59 15.72 -9.33 13.41
N PRO A 60 15.69 -10.53 14.02
CA PRO A 60 16.60 -11.61 13.66
C PRO A 60 16.57 -11.97 12.16
N LEU A 61 15.41 -11.81 11.51
CA LEU A 61 15.27 -11.99 10.07
C LEU A 61 16.03 -10.90 9.28
N GLN A 62 15.94 -9.64 9.71
CA GLN A 62 16.68 -8.55 9.07
C GLN A 62 18.18 -8.76 9.23
N GLU A 63 18.66 -9.17 10.41
CA GLU A 63 20.09 -9.49 10.64
C GLU A 63 20.56 -10.59 9.68
N ALA A 64 19.83 -11.70 9.62
CA ALA A 64 20.15 -12.80 8.69
C ALA A 64 20.11 -12.36 7.22
N LEU A 65 19.20 -11.47 6.83
CA LEU A 65 19.14 -10.93 5.48
C LEU A 65 20.31 -9.98 5.17
N LEU A 66 20.74 -9.17 6.14
CA LEU A 66 21.90 -8.28 5.98
C LEU A 66 23.20 -9.07 5.79
N GLU A 67 23.38 -10.14 6.58
CA GLU A 67 24.53 -11.04 6.42
C GLU A 67 24.54 -11.72 5.06
N ARG A 68 23.37 -12.12 4.55
CA ARG A 68 23.25 -12.81 3.25
C ARG A 68 23.33 -11.90 2.03
N LEU A 69 22.75 -10.71 2.11
CA LEU A 69 22.65 -9.76 0.97
C LEU A 69 23.86 -8.80 0.91
N GLY A 70 24.60 -8.65 2.01
CA GLY A 70 25.82 -7.87 2.08
C GLY A 70 25.63 -6.37 2.25
N LYS A 71 26.70 -5.61 1.97
CA LYS A 71 26.86 -4.19 2.36
C LYS A 71 25.86 -3.20 1.74
N ASN A 72 25.17 -3.61 0.67
CA ASN A 72 24.17 -2.78 -0.03
C ASN A 72 22.74 -3.03 0.46
N ALA A 73 22.54 -3.98 1.37
CA ALA A 73 21.24 -4.25 1.95
C ALA A 73 20.91 -3.20 3.00
N ILE A 74 19.74 -2.58 2.86
CA ILE A 74 19.28 -1.52 3.75
C ILE A 74 18.02 -2.03 4.44
N PRO A 75 18.02 -2.21 5.76
CA PRO A 75 16.85 -2.69 6.47
C PRO A 75 15.87 -1.53 6.65
N PHE A 76 14.58 -1.87 6.55
CA PHE A 76 13.46 -0.99 6.84
C PHE A 76 12.44 -1.76 7.67
N ALA A 77 11.78 -1.07 8.58
CA ALA A 77 10.58 -1.53 9.25
C ALA A 77 9.47 -0.49 9.02
N LEU A 78 8.22 -0.94 8.99
CA LEU A 78 7.10 -0.03 8.87
C LEU A 78 5.93 -0.55 9.70
N GLU A 79 5.45 0.28 10.61
CA GLU A 79 4.35 -0.07 11.50
C GLU A 79 3.02 0.41 10.91
N ILE A 80 2.08 -0.54 10.80
CA ILE A 80 0.71 -0.23 10.42
C ILE A 80 -0.06 0.00 11.72
N GLY A 81 -0.63 1.20 11.89
CA GLY A 81 -1.40 1.55 13.09
C GLY A 81 -2.57 0.60 13.36
N THR A 82 -2.92 0.41 14.63
CA THR A 82 -3.94 -0.55 15.08
C THR A 82 -5.36 -0.28 14.56
N LEU A 83 -5.62 0.94 14.10
CA LEU A 83 -6.90 1.35 13.50
C LEU A 83 -7.04 0.94 12.03
N ALA A 84 -5.98 0.41 11.43
CA ALA A 84 -6.00 -0.05 10.04
C ALA A 84 -6.88 -1.32 9.95
N PRO A 85 -7.98 -1.31 9.17
CA PRO A 85 -8.85 -2.48 9.06
C PRO A 85 -8.13 -3.64 8.38
N PRO A 86 -8.46 -4.90 8.70
CA PRO A 86 -7.81 -6.05 8.09
C PRO A 86 -8.05 -6.14 6.58
N SER A 87 -7.11 -6.77 5.86
CA SER A 87 -7.30 -7.14 4.46
C SER A 87 -8.43 -8.16 4.35
N VAL A 88 -9.51 -7.79 3.67
CA VAL A 88 -10.67 -8.67 3.46
C VAL A 88 -11.09 -8.60 2.01
N GLN A 89 -11.42 -9.74 1.42
CA GLN A 89 -11.97 -9.80 0.08
C GLN A 89 -13.26 -10.62 0.11
N LEU A 90 -14.33 -10.05 -0.43
CA LEU A 90 -15.59 -10.75 -0.56
C LEU A 90 -15.54 -11.62 -1.81
N LEU A 91 -15.75 -12.92 -1.60
CA LEU A 91 -15.91 -13.87 -2.68
C LEU A 91 -17.36 -13.80 -3.20
N PRO A 92 -17.55 -13.60 -4.51
CA PRO A 92 -18.88 -13.50 -5.07
C PRO A 92 -19.55 -14.89 -5.13
N ALA A 93 -20.79 -14.99 -4.67
CA ALA A 93 -21.55 -16.25 -4.67
C ALA A 93 -21.97 -16.74 -6.07
N LYS A 94 -21.88 -15.88 -7.09
CA LYS A 94 -22.15 -16.18 -8.51
C LYS A 94 -20.98 -15.69 -9.36
N ARG A 95 -20.87 -16.15 -10.61
CA ARG A 95 -19.87 -15.62 -11.55
C ARG A 95 -19.98 -14.10 -11.60
N TYR A 96 -18.92 -13.44 -11.19
CA TYR A 96 -18.82 -11.99 -11.08
C TYR A 96 -17.59 -11.56 -11.85
N THR A 97 -17.81 -10.66 -12.81
CA THR A 97 -16.78 -10.11 -13.70
C THR A 97 -16.41 -8.67 -13.34
N GLY A 98 -16.87 -8.18 -12.19
CA GLY A 98 -16.57 -6.83 -11.73
C GLY A 98 -15.29 -6.74 -10.89
N ALA A 99 -14.94 -5.52 -10.47
CA ALA A 99 -13.81 -5.27 -9.58
C ALA A 99 -14.01 -5.99 -8.22
N PRO A 100 -12.96 -6.60 -7.65
CA PRO A 100 -13.05 -7.27 -6.35
C PRO A 100 -13.59 -6.32 -5.29
N ILE A 101 -14.39 -6.82 -4.36
CA ILE A 101 -14.92 -6.04 -3.24
C ILE A 101 -14.09 -6.39 -2.02
N GLY A 102 -13.48 -5.39 -1.39
CA GLY A 102 -12.57 -5.65 -0.29
C GLY A 102 -11.64 -4.52 0.06
N THR A 103 -10.88 -4.74 1.13
CA THR A 103 -9.76 -3.90 1.56
C THR A 103 -8.46 -4.66 1.28
N SER A 104 -7.49 -4.02 0.65
CA SER A 104 -6.14 -4.55 0.43
C SER A 104 -5.09 -3.51 0.78
N TYR A 105 -3.91 -3.95 1.23
CA TYR A 105 -2.74 -3.10 1.42
C TYR A 105 -1.70 -3.43 0.36
N ASP A 106 -1.10 -2.39 -0.20
CA ASP A 106 -0.10 -2.49 -1.24
C ASP A 106 1.17 -1.79 -0.77
N VAL A 107 2.29 -2.51 -0.81
CA VAL A 107 3.61 -2.00 -0.39
C VAL A 107 4.41 -1.72 -1.64
N ARG A 108 4.82 -0.47 -1.82
CA ARG A 108 5.60 -0.04 -2.99
C ARG A 108 6.87 0.65 -2.56
N VAL A 109 7.95 0.32 -3.24
CA VAL A 109 9.25 0.97 -3.10
C VAL A 109 9.47 1.85 -4.33
N TYR A 110 9.82 3.10 -4.09
CA TYR A 110 10.06 4.08 -5.15
C TYR A 110 11.43 4.70 -4.97
N THR A 111 12.08 5.02 -6.09
CA THR A 111 13.28 5.86 -6.14
C THR A 111 12.89 7.19 -6.78
N GLY A 112 12.96 8.30 -6.04
CA GLY A 112 12.47 9.58 -6.57
C GLY A 112 12.73 10.76 -5.64
N LYS A 113 12.21 11.94 -5.98
CA LYS A 113 12.22 13.06 -5.03
C LYS A 113 11.09 12.84 -4.03
N CYS A 114 11.35 13.00 -2.73
CA CYS A 114 10.35 12.81 -1.66
C CYS A 114 9.06 13.63 -1.91
N THR A 115 9.18 14.78 -2.58
CA THR A 115 8.05 15.67 -2.94
C THR A 115 7.24 15.22 -4.15
N ASP A 116 7.74 14.28 -4.97
CA ASP A 116 7.09 13.81 -6.21
C ASP A 116 6.35 12.48 -6.04
N ILE A 117 6.24 11.95 -4.81
CA ILE A 117 5.38 10.79 -4.52
C ILE A 117 3.93 11.26 -4.53
N ARG A 118 3.46 11.63 -5.73
CA ARG A 118 2.14 12.16 -6.00
C ARG A 118 1.24 10.98 -6.27
N LEU A 119 0.28 10.79 -5.37
CA LEU A 119 -0.81 9.83 -5.45
C LEU A 119 -1.48 9.95 -6.82
N ARG A 120 -1.29 8.96 -7.69
CA ARG A 120 -2.02 8.78 -8.93
C ARG A 120 -3.06 7.71 -8.76
#